data_AF-A0A088S3F7-F1
#
_entry.id   AF-A0A088S3F7-F1
#
_cell.length_a   1.000
_cell.length_b   1.000
_cell.length_c   1.000
_cell.angle_alpha   90.00
_cell.angle_beta   90.00
_cell.angle_gamma   90.00
#
_symmetry.space_group_name_H-M   'P 1'
#
loop_
_entity.id
_entity.type
_entity.pdbx_description
1 polymer ?
#
loop_
_entity_poly.entity_id
_entity_poly.type
_entity_poly.pdbx_seq_one_letter_code
_entity_poly.pdbx_strand_id
1 'polypeptide(L)'
;MENTSAATSDGLRRTQQYLAEVIDECVFVERQRELTERRLSSQLESQRTLIEDLFSVLRDVCRYMSTMEDAILPTLLSTIPATRSEHRQLVQLRSAIRDTLMRFRQDNGAHREDDMLLPTIQHISSGSREGNVPIVSLDRAAKAGAEVMQRLFEGEARFVDALTRATARVEATHAATATENSELTALRARMDELSCLVRSSNTGLLKTAPGPSAPLGLMTAAAAAQEDTSPAATRFAEARVIAYEKTVQALNNELALLHENYAALSRARACDIETLKRHMTDAQRKHEDQITECDAVLNRISLELEQLIQENAQLRCKLQTIAQPE
;
A
#
# COMPACT_ATOMS: atom_id res chain seq x y z
N MET A 1 -48.14 -19.09 52.56
CA MET A 1 -47.71 -19.33 51.16
C MET A 1 -47.18 -18.06 50.47
N GLU A 2 -47.01 -16.93 51.16
CA GLU A 2 -46.60 -15.66 50.53
C GLU A 2 -45.07 -15.47 50.41
N ASN A 3 -44.25 -16.18 51.21
CA ASN A 3 -42.81 -15.93 51.25
C ASN A 3 -42.02 -16.55 50.07
N THR A 4 -42.56 -17.55 49.39
CA THR A 4 -41.91 -18.22 48.24
C THR A 4 -42.15 -17.52 46.91
N SER A 5 -43.27 -16.81 46.75
CA SER A 5 -43.54 -15.99 45.56
C SER A 5 -42.68 -14.72 45.58
N ALA A 6 -42.45 -14.13 46.76
CA ALA A 6 -41.59 -12.97 46.93
C ALA A 6 -40.13 -13.28 46.53
N ALA A 7 -39.55 -14.36 47.07
CA ALA A 7 -38.17 -14.75 46.78
C ALA A 7 -37.91 -15.13 45.31
N THR A 8 -38.89 -15.74 44.64
CA THR A 8 -38.81 -16.06 43.20
C THR A 8 -38.96 -14.82 42.32
N SER A 9 -39.83 -13.87 42.71
CA SER A 9 -39.96 -12.57 42.04
C SER A 9 -38.70 -11.70 42.18
N ASP A 10 -38.02 -11.75 43.33
CA ASP A 10 -36.79 -11.00 43.57
C ASP A 10 -35.60 -11.59 42.81
N GLY A 11 -35.50 -12.91 42.72
CA GLY A 11 -34.50 -13.58 41.89
C GLY A 11 -34.65 -13.23 40.40
N LEU A 12 -35.90 -13.23 39.92
CA LEU A 12 -36.23 -12.92 38.53
C LEU A 12 -35.94 -11.44 38.21
N ARG A 13 -36.22 -10.53 39.14
CA ARG A 13 -35.84 -9.11 39.05
C ARG A 13 -34.32 -8.90 39.01
N ARG A 14 -33.55 -9.60 39.84
CA ARG A 14 -32.08 -9.53 39.80
C ARG A 14 -31.53 -10.06 38.49
N THR A 15 -32.04 -11.18 37.99
CA THR A 15 -31.62 -11.71 36.68
C THR A 15 -31.97 -10.78 35.52
N GLN A 16 -33.14 -10.12 35.57
CA GLN A 16 -33.51 -9.10 34.59
C GLN A 16 -32.56 -7.90 34.65
N GLN A 17 -32.17 -7.48 35.84
CA GLN A 17 -31.24 -6.38 36.04
C GLN A 17 -29.83 -6.72 35.52
N TYR A 18 -29.32 -7.92 35.82
CA TYR A 18 -28.04 -8.38 35.26
C TYR A 18 -28.07 -8.53 33.74
N LEU A 19 -29.18 -9.03 33.17
CA LEU A 19 -29.30 -9.14 31.72
C LEU A 19 -29.32 -7.75 31.07
N ALA A 20 -30.02 -6.79 31.67
CA ALA A 20 -30.04 -5.40 31.21
C ALA A 20 -28.63 -4.78 31.27
N GLU A 21 -27.89 -4.97 32.36
CA GLU A 21 -26.50 -4.49 32.50
C GLU A 21 -25.57 -5.10 31.43
N VAL A 22 -25.69 -6.40 31.15
CA VAL A 22 -24.89 -7.05 30.10
C VAL A 22 -25.27 -6.55 28.71
N ILE A 23 -26.56 -6.34 28.44
CA ILE A 23 -27.03 -5.79 27.16
C ILE A 23 -26.48 -4.36 26.98
N ASP A 24 -26.55 -3.52 28.01
CA ASP A 24 -26.03 -2.16 27.97
C ASP A 24 -24.51 -2.13 27.72
N GLU A 25 -23.76 -3.03 28.36
CA GLU A 25 -22.31 -3.16 28.14
C GLU A 25 -22.00 -3.66 26.72
N CYS A 26 -22.75 -4.64 26.20
CA CYS A 26 -22.61 -5.11 24.82
C CYS A 26 -22.88 -3.99 23.81
N VAL A 27 -23.95 -3.21 24.00
CA VAL A 27 -24.29 -2.06 23.15
C VAL A 27 -23.21 -0.98 23.23
N PHE A 28 -22.65 -0.74 24.42
CA PHE A 28 -21.53 0.19 24.59
C PHE A 28 -20.30 -0.27 23.82
N VAL A 29 -19.90 -1.53 23.92
CA VAL A 29 -18.75 -2.09 23.20
C VAL A 29 -18.97 -2.07 21.69
N GLU A 30 -20.16 -2.42 21.20
CA GLU A 30 -20.51 -2.32 19.78
C GLU A 30 -20.40 -0.89 19.27
N ARG A 31 -20.90 0.08 20.04
CA ARG A 31 -20.82 1.50 19.68
C ARG A 31 -19.38 2.01 19.68
N GLN A 32 -18.56 1.57 20.63
CA GLN A 32 -17.12 1.89 20.63
C GLN A 32 -16.43 1.27 19.41
N ARG A 33 -16.73 0.01 19.10
CA ARG A 33 -16.21 -0.65 17.91
C ARG A 33 -16.57 0.12 16.64
N GLU A 34 -17.84 0.48 16.44
CA GLU A 34 -18.27 1.26 15.27
C GLU A 34 -17.55 2.60 15.15
N LEU A 35 -17.36 3.32 16.27
CA LEU A 35 -16.63 4.58 16.27
C LEU A 35 -15.17 4.39 15.90
N THR A 36 -14.52 3.35 16.42
CA THR A 36 -13.14 3.02 16.06
C THR A 36 -13.02 2.60 14.60
N GLU A 37 -13.98 1.83 14.09
CA GLU A 37 -14.00 1.39 12.69
C GLU A 37 -14.16 2.59 11.76
N ARG A 38 -15.11 3.50 12.03
CA ARG A 38 -15.27 4.75 11.27
C ARG A 38 -14.00 5.62 11.30
N ARG A 39 -13.35 5.75 12.46
CA ARG A 39 -12.10 6.50 12.60
C ARG A 39 -11.00 5.87 11.73
N LEU A 40 -10.79 4.56 11.85
CA LEU A 40 -9.78 3.84 11.06
C LEU A 40 -10.05 3.90 9.55
N SER A 41 -11.31 3.76 9.13
CA SER A 41 -11.70 3.92 7.73
C SER A 41 -11.36 5.32 7.21
N SER A 42 -11.69 6.37 7.96
CA SER A 42 -11.37 7.75 7.57
C SER A 42 -9.85 8.00 7.50
N GLN A 43 -9.07 7.38 8.40
CA GLN A 43 -7.62 7.46 8.37
C GLN A 43 -7.04 6.75 7.15
N LEU A 44 -7.51 5.53 6.84
CA LEU A 44 -7.08 4.79 5.65
C LEU A 44 -7.41 5.56 4.37
N GLU A 45 -8.57 6.21 4.30
CA GLU A 45 -8.94 7.04 3.15
C GLU A 45 -8.07 8.29 3.03
N SER A 46 -7.73 8.94 4.15
CA SER A 46 -6.77 10.06 4.16
C SER A 46 -5.34 9.64 3.76
N GLN A 47 -4.91 8.45 4.15
CA GLN A 47 -3.61 7.90 3.75
C GLN A 47 -3.60 7.51 2.28
N ARG A 48 -4.70 6.93 1.78
CA ARG A 48 -4.86 6.62 0.36
C ARG A 48 -4.75 7.87 -0.51
N THR A 49 -5.47 8.94 -0.15
CA THR A 49 -5.42 10.20 -0.90
C THR A 49 -4.04 10.85 -0.85
N LEU A 50 -3.33 10.78 0.28
CA LEU A 50 -1.93 11.20 0.39
C LEU A 50 -1.02 10.41 -0.57
N ILE A 51 -1.19 9.08 -0.63
CA ILE A 51 -0.42 8.21 -1.53
C ILE A 51 -0.68 8.57 -3.00
N GLU A 52 -1.95 8.76 -3.37
CA GLU A 52 -2.34 9.20 -4.73
C GLU A 52 -1.73 10.56 -5.09
N ASP A 53 -1.74 11.53 -4.15
CA ASP A 53 -1.08 12.82 -4.31
C ASP A 53 0.43 12.67 -4.50
N LEU A 54 1.11 11.84 -3.69
CA LEU A 54 2.55 11.59 -3.81
C LEU A 54 2.90 10.96 -5.17
N PHE A 55 2.10 10.01 -5.65
CA PHE A 55 2.26 9.44 -6.99
C PHE A 55 2.05 10.48 -8.10
N SER A 56 1.13 11.43 -7.90
CA SER A 56 0.95 12.54 -8.84
C SER A 56 2.19 13.44 -8.92
N VAL A 57 2.78 13.81 -7.78
CA VAL A 57 4.01 14.59 -7.73
C VAL A 57 5.16 13.83 -8.39
N LEU A 58 5.28 12.54 -8.09
CA LEU A 58 6.33 11.68 -8.62
C LEU A 58 6.26 11.59 -10.15
N ARG A 59 5.05 11.47 -10.69
CA ARG A 59 4.79 11.51 -12.14
C ARG A 59 5.16 12.87 -12.75
N ASP A 60 4.86 13.97 -12.07
CA ASP A 60 5.26 15.31 -12.52
C ASP A 60 6.78 15.49 -12.51
N VAL A 61 7.49 14.94 -11.51
CA VAL A 61 8.97 14.91 -11.46
C VAL A 61 9.52 14.13 -12.65
N CYS A 62 8.99 12.92 -12.90
CA CYS A 62 9.42 12.09 -14.01
C CYS A 62 9.20 12.82 -15.35
N ARG A 63 8.05 13.46 -15.51
CA ARG A 63 7.74 14.24 -16.71
C ARG A 63 8.69 15.42 -16.89
N TYR A 64 9.03 16.13 -15.82
CA TYR A 64 10.00 17.22 -15.86
C TYR A 64 11.40 16.72 -16.25
N MET A 65 11.87 15.62 -15.64
CA MET A 65 13.17 15.02 -15.96
C MET A 65 13.22 14.48 -17.40
N SER A 66 12.15 13.87 -17.91
CA SER A 66 12.07 13.46 -19.32
C SER A 66 12.06 14.66 -20.27
N THR A 67 11.37 15.75 -19.92
CA THR A 67 11.41 16.99 -20.72
C THR A 67 12.81 17.59 -20.76
N MET A 68 13.55 17.50 -19.64
CA MET A 68 14.95 17.87 -19.57
C MET A 68 15.83 17.01 -20.48
N GLU A 69 15.65 15.68 -20.44
CA GLU A 69 16.44 14.72 -21.23
C GLU A 69 16.16 14.78 -22.74
N ASP A 70 14.90 14.82 -23.13
CA ASP A 70 14.45 14.62 -24.50
C ASP A 70 14.34 15.92 -25.30
N ALA A 71 14.03 17.04 -24.65
CA ALA A 71 13.78 18.31 -25.34
C ALA A 71 14.82 19.38 -25.04
N ILE A 72 15.21 19.58 -23.78
CA ILE A 72 16.05 20.72 -23.38
C ILE A 72 17.53 20.43 -23.63
N LEU A 73 18.05 19.32 -23.12
CA LEU A 73 19.48 18.96 -23.26
C LEU A 73 19.92 18.77 -24.71
N PRO A 74 19.16 18.11 -25.60
CA PRO A 74 19.54 17.98 -27.02
C PRO A 74 19.56 19.33 -27.74
N THR A 75 18.60 20.21 -27.44
CA THR A 75 18.56 21.56 -28.00
C THR A 75 19.78 22.37 -27.58
N LEU A 76 20.15 22.34 -26.30
CA LEU A 76 21.34 23.03 -25.80
C LEU A 76 22.64 22.44 -26.39
N LEU A 77 22.77 21.11 -26.44
CA LEU A 77 23.93 20.44 -27.04
C LEU A 77 24.09 20.78 -28.53
N SER A 78 23.00 20.98 -29.27
CA SER A 78 23.05 21.40 -30.68
C SER A 78 23.53 22.84 -30.89
N THR A 79 23.45 23.69 -29.86
CA THR A 79 23.83 25.11 -29.92
C THR A 79 25.24 25.39 -29.43
N ILE A 80 25.82 24.51 -28.60
CA ILE A 80 27.13 24.71 -27.99
C ILE A 80 28.17 23.89 -28.77
N PRO A 81 29.30 24.49 -29.21
CA PRO A 81 30.38 23.73 -29.86
C PRO A 81 30.96 22.65 -28.94
N ALA A 82 31.23 21.47 -29.50
CA ALA A 82 31.77 20.31 -28.77
C ALA A 82 33.15 20.56 -28.12
N THR A 83 33.87 21.60 -28.55
CA THR A 83 35.18 21.99 -28.00
C THR A 83 35.09 22.73 -26.66
N ARG A 84 33.89 23.16 -26.26
CA ARG A 84 33.68 23.92 -25.02
C ARG A 84 33.48 23.01 -23.82
N SER A 85 34.00 23.44 -22.66
CA SER A 85 33.84 22.75 -21.36
C SER A 85 32.37 22.56 -20.98
N GLU A 86 31.53 23.52 -21.33
CA GLU A 86 30.10 23.58 -21.06
C GLU A 86 29.35 22.46 -21.80
N HIS A 87 29.79 22.12 -23.02
CA HIS A 87 29.25 20.98 -23.75
C HIS A 87 29.55 19.66 -23.03
N ARG A 88 30.78 19.50 -22.51
CA ARG A 88 31.18 18.31 -21.73
C ARG A 88 30.39 18.20 -20.43
N GLN A 89 30.15 19.30 -19.74
CA GLN A 89 29.33 19.35 -18.52
C GLN A 89 27.86 18.98 -18.82
N LEU A 90 27.29 19.48 -19.92
CA LEU A 90 25.92 19.14 -20.33
C LEU A 90 25.76 17.66 -20.68
N VAL A 91 26.74 17.06 -21.35
CA VAL A 91 26.74 15.62 -21.65
C VAL A 91 26.76 14.78 -20.35
N GLN A 92 27.57 15.19 -19.37
CA GLN A 92 27.63 14.53 -18.05
C GLN A 92 26.32 14.68 -17.27
N LEU A 93 25.69 15.85 -17.33
CA LEU A 93 24.38 16.08 -16.72
C LEU A 93 23.30 15.21 -17.38
N ARG A 94 23.34 15.09 -18.71
CA ARG A 94 22.42 14.22 -19.47
C ARG A 94 22.55 12.75 -19.08
N SER A 95 23.78 12.24 -18.94
CA SER A 95 23.98 10.86 -18.47
C SER A 95 23.48 10.68 -17.04
N ALA A 96 23.75 11.64 -16.14
CA ALA A 96 23.28 11.56 -14.76
C ALA A 96 21.75 11.54 -14.65
N ILE A 97 21.05 12.38 -15.44
CA ILE A 97 19.58 12.42 -15.48
C ILE A 97 19.01 11.11 -16.04
N ARG A 98 19.61 10.59 -17.12
CA ARG A 98 19.23 9.29 -17.69
C ARG A 98 19.40 8.16 -16.69
N ASP A 99 20.53 8.12 -15.98
CA ASP A 99 20.81 7.10 -14.97
C ASP A 99 19.84 7.17 -13.79
N THR A 100 19.43 8.38 -13.37
CA THR A 100 18.36 8.54 -12.36
C THR A 100 17.00 8.06 -12.86
N LEU A 101 16.63 8.35 -14.12
CA LEU A 101 15.37 7.89 -14.72
C LEU A 101 15.33 6.36 -14.88
N MET A 102 16.44 5.76 -15.28
CA MET A 102 16.57 4.30 -15.43
C MET A 102 16.47 3.57 -14.09
N ARG A 103 17.15 4.07 -13.05
CA ARG A 103 17.02 3.53 -11.69
C ARG A 103 15.59 3.61 -11.18
N PHE A 104 14.94 4.76 -11.38
CA PHE A 104 13.56 4.96 -10.97
C PHE A 104 12.56 4.03 -11.69
N ARG A 105 12.80 3.68 -12.96
CA ARG A 105 12.00 2.67 -13.68
C ARG A 105 12.26 1.25 -13.18
N GLN A 106 13.52 0.90 -12.88
CA GLN A 106 13.89 -0.44 -12.44
C GLN A 106 13.34 -0.77 -11.05
N ASP A 107 13.34 0.18 -10.11
CA ASP A 107 12.79 -0.04 -8.76
C ASP A 107 11.27 -0.24 -8.75
N ASN A 108 10.54 0.32 -9.72
CA ASN A 108 9.09 0.17 -9.84
C ASN A 108 8.66 -1.08 -10.63
N GLY A 109 9.54 -1.68 -11.44
CA GLY A 109 9.24 -2.90 -12.22
C GLY A 109 9.13 -4.18 -11.39
N ALA A 110 9.52 -4.15 -10.10
CA ALA A 110 9.43 -5.30 -9.20
C ALA A 110 8.10 -5.42 -8.45
N HIS A 111 7.25 -4.38 -8.46
CA HIS A 111 5.97 -4.37 -7.76
C HIS A 111 4.83 -3.82 -8.64
N ARG A 112 4.08 -4.76 -9.24
CA ARG A 112 2.75 -4.57 -9.86
C ARG A 112 2.68 -3.52 -10.97
N GLU A 113 3.04 -3.94 -12.16
CA GLU A 113 2.47 -3.38 -13.39
C GLU A 113 1.00 -3.76 -13.47
N ASP A 114 0.08 -2.91 -13.00
CA ASP A 114 -1.30 -2.95 -13.51
C ASP A 114 -2.11 -1.65 -13.42
N ASP A 115 -1.57 -0.51 -12.94
CA ASP A 115 -2.38 0.74 -12.93
C ASP A 115 -1.64 2.07 -13.16
N MET A 116 -0.34 2.04 -13.44
CA MET A 116 0.39 3.27 -13.79
C MET A 116 1.05 3.16 -15.14
N LEU A 117 0.21 3.22 -16.18
CA LEU A 117 0.61 3.64 -17.52
C LEU A 117 1.14 5.08 -17.44
N LEU A 118 2.39 5.25 -17.00
CA LEU A 118 3.18 6.39 -17.40
C LEU A 118 3.18 6.42 -18.93
N PRO A 119 2.89 7.57 -19.56
CA PRO A 119 2.82 7.61 -21.00
C PRO A 119 4.16 7.16 -21.56
N THR A 120 4.14 6.11 -22.36
CA THR A 120 5.26 5.69 -23.20
C THR A 120 5.53 6.82 -24.18
N ILE A 121 6.37 7.78 -23.77
CA ILE A 121 6.86 8.80 -24.67
C ILE A 121 7.80 8.07 -25.63
N GLN A 122 7.30 7.84 -26.84
CA GLN A 122 8.08 7.32 -27.95
C GLN A 122 9.36 8.15 -28.07
N HIS A 123 10.50 7.50 -27.86
CA HIS A 123 11.79 8.09 -28.19
C HIS A 123 11.79 8.36 -29.69
N ILE A 124 11.57 9.61 -30.07
CA ILE A 124 11.87 10.09 -31.42
C ILE A 124 13.40 10.11 -31.50
N SER A 125 13.95 8.95 -31.87
CA SER A 125 15.32 8.79 -32.32
C SER A 125 15.51 9.66 -33.57
N SER A 126 15.89 10.91 -33.35
CA SER A 126 16.33 11.79 -34.42
C SER A 126 17.74 11.36 -34.80
N GLY A 127 17.83 10.61 -35.90
CA GLY A 127 19.08 10.11 -36.46
C GLY A 127 20.13 11.23 -36.61
N SER A 128 21.27 11.01 -35.95
CA SER A 128 22.47 11.82 -36.08
C SER A 128 23.03 11.65 -37.49
N ARG A 129 22.80 12.64 -38.36
CA ARG A 129 23.49 12.75 -39.64
C ARG A 129 24.78 13.54 -39.40
N GLU A 130 25.92 12.85 -39.46
CA GLU A 130 27.22 13.49 -39.60
C GLU A 130 27.22 14.36 -40.86
N GLY A 131 27.53 15.64 -40.72
CA GLY A 131 27.70 16.54 -41.86
C GLY A 131 27.40 18.00 -41.54
N ASN A 132 28.48 18.77 -41.38
CA ASN A 132 28.57 20.24 -41.34
C ASN A 132 28.24 20.91 -39.99
N VAL A 133 29.28 21.53 -39.41
CA VAL A 133 29.18 22.55 -38.37
C VAL A 133 28.23 23.64 -38.87
N PRO A 134 27.02 23.81 -38.31
CA PRO A 134 26.19 24.94 -38.67
C PRO A 134 26.80 26.15 -37.96
N ILE A 135 27.10 27.20 -38.72
CA ILE A 135 27.20 28.54 -38.15
C ILE A 135 25.79 28.85 -37.61
N VAL A 136 25.59 28.61 -36.31
CA VAL A 136 24.32 28.91 -35.64
C VAL A 136 24.17 30.42 -35.64
N SER A 137 23.18 30.93 -36.38
CA SER A 137 22.86 32.35 -36.32
C SER A 137 22.43 32.73 -34.89
N LEU A 138 22.90 33.87 -34.40
CA LEU A 138 22.62 34.38 -33.06
C LEU A 138 21.11 34.41 -32.75
N ASP A 139 20.31 34.67 -33.77
CA ASP A 139 18.85 34.73 -33.73
C ASP A 139 18.20 33.36 -33.47
N ARG A 140 18.79 32.28 -34.00
CA ARG A 140 18.33 30.90 -33.78
C ARG A 140 18.68 30.38 -32.38
N ALA A 141 19.85 30.78 -31.87
CA ALA A 141 20.27 30.50 -30.50
C ALA A 141 19.41 31.26 -29.48
N ALA A 142 19.05 32.52 -29.75
CA ALA A 142 18.18 33.32 -28.89
C ALA A 142 16.76 32.74 -28.81
N LYS A 143 16.18 32.32 -29.95
CA LYS A 143 14.86 31.69 -30.00
C LYS A 143 14.83 30.34 -29.28
N ALA A 144 15.84 29.49 -29.49
CA ALA A 144 15.97 28.22 -28.77
C ALA A 144 16.17 28.44 -27.25
N GLY A 145 16.92 29.47 -26.85
CA GLY A 145 17.10 29.85 -25.45
C GLY A 145 15.80 30.32 -24.80
N ALA A 146 14.99 31.11 -25.50
CA ALA A 146 13.68 31.54 -25.01
C ALA A 146 12.69 30.38 -24.83
N GLU A 147 12.63 29.45 -25.79
CA GLU A 147 11.80 28.24 -25.71
C GLU A 147 12.25 27.30 -24.58
N VAL A 148 13.56 27.17 -24.33
CA VAL A 148 14.11 26.40 -23.21
C VAL A 148 13.76 27.05 -21.87
N MET A 149 13.97 28.36 -21.73
CA MET A 149 13.65 29.08 -20.49
C MET A 149 12.16 29.02 -20.17
N GLN A 150 11.29 29.21 -21.17
CA GLN A 150 9.84 29.13 -20.97
C GLN A 150 9.43 27.74 -20.45
N ARG A 151 9.92 26.66 -21.06
CA ARG A 151 9.60 25.28 -20.62
C ARG A 151 10.18 24.93 -19.26
N LEU A 152 11.35 25.46 -18.92
CA LEU A 152 11.96 25.32 -17.60
C LEU A 152 11.09 25.99 -16.54
N PHE A 153 10.72 27.26 -16.73
CA PHE A 153 9.89 28.00 -15.77
C PHE A 153 8.49 27.39 -15.60
N GLU A 154 7.86 26.97 -16.70
CA GLU A 154 6.55 26.29 -16.64
C GLU A 154 6.62 24.92 -15.94
N GLY A 155 7.76 24.22 -16.04
CA GLY A 155 7.98 22.94 -15.38
C GLY A 155 8.32 23.09 -13.90
N GLU A 156 9.20 24.04 -13.58
CA GLU A 156 9.66 24.34 -12.22
C GLU A 156 8.51 24.84 -11.34
N ALA A 157 7.70 25.79 -11.83
CA ALA A 157 6.57 26.32 -11.05
C ALA A 157 5.56 25.22 -10.69
N ARG A 158 5.21 24.35 -11.64
CA ARG A 158 4.29 23.23 -11.41
C ARG A 158 4.85 22.19 -10.44
N PHE A 159 6.14 21.87 -10.59
CA PHE A 159 6.81 20.91 -9.72
C PHE A 159 6.94 21.42 -8.28
N VAL A 160 7.37 22.67 -8.09
CA VAL A 160 7.52 23.29 -6.76
C VAL A 160 6.17 23.40 -6.06
N ASP A 161 5.11 23.79 -6.77
CA ASP A 161 3.74 23.84 -6.23
C ASP A 161 3.22 22.45 -5.83
N ALA A 162 3.50 21.43 -6.64
CA ALA A 162 3.11 20.06 -6.33
C ALA A 162 3.87 19.50 -5.13
N LEU A 163 5.18 19.74 -5.07
CA LEU A 163 6.04 19.30 -3.98
C LEU A 163 5.68 19.97 -2.66
N THR A 164 5.50 21.30 -2.64
CA THR A 164 5.11 22.05 -1.44
C THR A 164 3.77 21.58 -0.88
N ARG A 165 2.76 21.33 -1.73
CA ARG A 165 1.47 20.76 -1.31
C ARG A 165 1.63 19.36 -0.72
N ALA A 166 2.42 18.49 -1.35
CA ALA A 166 2.64 17.13 -0.85
C ALA A 166 3.39 17.14 0.49
N THR A 167 4.45 17.94 0.62
CA THR A 167 5.22 18.09 1.86
C THR A 167 4.33 18.60 3.00
N ALA A 168 3.52 19.64 2.76
CA ALA A 168 2.60 20.16 3.78
C ALA A 168 1.58 19.11 4.25
N ARG A 169 1.09 18.25 3.34
CA ARG A 169 0.16 17.16 3.71
C ARG A 169 0.84 16.02 4.47
N VAL A 170 2.08 15.68 4.10
CA VAL A 170 2.89 14.69 4.84
C VAL A 170 3.19 15.18 6.26
N GLU A 171 3.52 16.46 6.42
CA GLU A 171 3.74 17.06 7.73
C GLU A 171 2.46 17.07 8.58
N ALA A 172 1.30 17.37 7.96
CA ALA A 172 0.01 17.34 8.65
C ALA A 172 -0.38 15.93 9.12
N THR A 173 -0.16 14.88 8.30
CA THR A 173 -0.44 13.48 8.70
C THR A 173 0.55 12.99 9.75
N HIS A 174 1.82 13.39 9.67
CA HIS A 174 2.81 13.10 10.70
C HIS A 174 2.46 13.78 12.04
N ALA A 175 1.99 15.02 12.01
CA ALA A 175 1.53 15.72 13.21
C ALA A 175 0.31 15.03 13.84
N ALA A 176 -0.68 14.64 13.03
CA ALA A 176 -1.86 13.92 13.50
C ALA A 176 -1.49 12.57 14.15
N THR A 177 -0.66 11.76 13.49
CA THR A 177 -0.21 10.47 14.05
C THR A 177 0.67 10.63 15.30
N ALA A 178 1.48 11.69 15.39
CA ALA A 178 2.25 12.00 16.59
C ALA A 178 1.35 12.33 17.79
N THR A 179 0.27 13.10 17.57
CA THR A 179 -0.70 13.39 18.64
C THR A 179 -1.41 12.13 19.12
N GLU A 180 -1.85 11.24 18.22
CA GLU A 180 -2.48 9.98 18.59
C GLU A 180 -1.52 9.04 19.34
N ASN A 181 -0.26 8.96 18.92
CA ASN A 181 0.76 8.18 19.64
C ASN A 181 1.03 8.72 21.05
N SER A 182 0.94 10.05 21.24
CA SER A 182 1.06 10.66 22.57
C SER A 182 -0.15 10.33 23.47
N GLU A 183 -1.35 10.26 22.90
CA GLU A 183 -2.56 9.85 23.63
C GLU A 183 -2.52 8.36 24.01
N LEU A 184 -2.07 7.49 23.08
CA LEU A 184 -1.91 6.06 23.34
C LEU A 184 -0.84 5.76 24.39
N THR A 185 0.27 6.50 24.39
CA THR A 185 1.29 6.37 25.44
C THR A 185 0.77 6.86 26.80
N ALA A 186 0.01 7.95 26.84
CA ALA A 186 -0.66 8.41 28.06
C ALA A 186 -1.70 7.40 28.59
N LEU A 187 -2.47 6.76 27.70
CA LEU A 187 -3.44 5.71 28.06
C LEU A 187 -2.75 4.46 28.60
N ARG A 188 -1.65 4.03 27.97
CA ARG A 188 -0.83 2.91 28.47
C ARG A 188 -0.27 3.20 29.86
N ALA A 189 0.28 4.40 30.07
CA ALA A 189 0.79 4.81 31.38
C ALA A 189 -0.31 4.75 32.47
N ARG A 190 -1.52 5.25 32.18
CA ARG A 190 -2.67 5.15 33.10
C ARG A 190 -3.10 3.71 33.37
N MET A 191 -3.09 2.86 32.35
CA MET A 191 -3.42 1.44 32.50
C MET A 191 -2.36 0.70 33.35
N ASP A 192 -1.09 1.06 33.21
CA ASP A 192 0.01 0.53 34.03
C ASP A 192 -0.10 1.00 35.49
N GLU A 193 -0.48 2.26 35.73
CA GLU A 193 -0.79 2.79 37.06
C GLU A 193 -1.96 2.03 37.72
N LEU A 194 -3.08 1.85 36.99
CA LEU A 194 -4.23 1.07 37.47
C LEU A 194 -3.85 -0.39 37.74
N SER A 195 -3.04 -0.99 36.87
CA SER A 195 -2.53 -2.34 37.05
C SER A 195 -1.65 -2.46 38.30
N CYS A 196 -0.81 -1.46 38.57
CA CYS A 196 -0.01 -1.39 39.79
C CYS A 196 -0.89 -1.24 41.04
N LEU A 197 -1.93 -0.39 40.99
CA LEU A 197 -2.88 -0.21 42.08
C LEU A 197 -3.64 -1.50 42.41
N VAL A 198 -4.14 -2.22 41.39
CA VAL A 198 -4.81 -3.53 41.58
C VAL A 198 -3.86 -4.57 42.19
N ARG A 199 -2.61 -4.65 41.69
CA ARG A 199 -1.60 -5.55 42.28
C ARG A 199 -1.24 -5.18 43.72
N SER A 200 -1.16 -3.89 44.04
CA SER A 200 -0.86 -3.42 45.40
C SER A 200 -2.04 -3.59 46.38
N SER A 201 -3.28 -3.48 45.89
CA SER A 201 -4.48 -3.74 46.68
C SER A 201 -4.63 -5.23 47.00
N ASN A 202 -4.20 -6.12 46.09
CA ASN A 202 -4.20 -7.57 46.33
C ASN A 202 -3.08 -8.03 47.29
N THR A 203 -1.97 -7.31 47.40
CA THR A 203 -0.91 -7.63 48.38
C THR A 203 -1.22 -7.15 49.80
N GLY A 204 -2.12 -6.17 49.98
CA GLY A 204 -2.61 -5.74 51.28
C GLY A 204 -3.56 -6.74 51.97
N LEU A 205 -4.25 -7.58 51.19
CA LEU A 205 -5.21 -8.58 51.68
C LEU A 205 -4.59 -9.93 52.09
N LEU A 206 -3.31 -10.16 51.79
CA LEU A 206 -2.59 -11.43 52.08
C LEU A 206 -1.63 -11.34 53.27
N LYS A 207 -1.64 -10.25 54.04
CA LYS A 207 -0.65 -10.01 55.12
C LYS A 207 -1.25 -9.94 56.52
N THR A 208 -2.06 -10.94 56.90
CA THR A 208 -2.28 -11.27 58.33
C THR A 208 -2.43 -12.77 58.52
N ALA A 209 -1.30 -13.47 58.68
CA ALA A 209 -1.29 -14.77 59.33
C ALA A 209 0.03 -14.93 60.10
N PRO A 210 0.03 -14.81 61.45
CA PRO A 210 1.08 -15.35 62.27
C PRO A 210 0.75 -16.81 62.62
N GLY A 211 1.64 -17.75 62.28
CA GLY A 211 1.74 -19.02 63.02
C GLY A 211 2.53 -18.83 64.32
N PRO A 212 2.96 -19.88 65.04
CA PRO A 212 2.62 -21.31 64.96
C PRO A 212 2.33 -21.97 66.35
N SER A 213 1.61 -23.09 66.41
CA SER A 213 1.68 -24.13 67.47
C SER A 213 0.84 -25.36 67.09
N ALA A 214 1.45 -26.55 67.06
CA ALA A 214 0.86 -27.87 66.76
C ALA A 214 0.12 -28.48 68.00
N PRO A 215 -0.41 -29.73 68.03
CA PRO A 215 -0.49 -30.80 67.02
C PRO A 215 -1.84 -31.59 66.95
N LEU A 216 -1.84 -32.62 66.07
CA LEU A 216 -2.83 -33.68 65.80
C LEU A 216 -3.75 -34.14 66.97
N GLY A 217 -5.03 -34.30 66.64
CA GLY A 217 -5.99 -35.14 67.36
C GLY A 217 -7.07 -35.66 66.41
N LEU A 218 -7.12 -36.98 66.24
CA LEU A 218 -7.98 -37.76 65.34
C LEU A 218 -9.48 -37.65 65.69
N MET A 219 -10.30 -37.78 64.64
CA MET A 219 -11.67 -38.33 64.62
C MET A 219 -12.79 -37.59 65.35
N THR A 220 -13.74 -37.03 64.58
CA THR A 220 -15.17 -37.43 64.46
C THR A 220 -16.04 -36.23 64.06
N ALA A 221 -16.27 -36.07 62.75
CA ALA A 221 -17.44 -35.34 62.24
C ALA A 221 -17.71 -35.74 60.77
N ALA A 222 -17.66 -37.03 60.47
CA ALA A 222 -18.24 -37.60 59.26
C ALA A 222 -19.52 -38.33 59.67
N ALA A 223 -20.64 -37.59 59.73
CA ALA A 223 -22.03 -38.04 59.65
C ALA A 223 -22.96 -37.01 60.33
N ALA A 224 -23.30 -35.93 59.62
CA ALA A 224 -24.55 -35.17 59.79
C ALA A 224 -24.53 -33.89 58.92
N ALA A 225 -24.69 -34.06 57.61
CA ALA A 225 -25.26 -33.02 56.76
C ALA A 225 -25.87 -33.73 55.56
N GLN A 226 -27.07 -34.28 55.74
CA GLN A 226 -27.95 -34.57 54.62
C GLN A 226 -28.14 -33.25 53.86
N GLU A 227 -27.59 -33.19 52.65
CA GLU A 227 -27.72 -32.07 51.72
C GLU A 227 -29.17 -31.96 51.25
N ASP A 228 -29.97 -31.17 51.96
CA ASP A 228 -31.22 -30.63 51.44
C ASP A 228 -30.89 -29.55 50.39
N THR A 229 -30.42 -29.98 49.22
CA THR A 229 -30.43 -29.11 48.03
C THR A 229 -31.88 -28.85 47.67
N SER A 230 -32.32 -27.61 47.89
CA SER A 230 -33.68 -27.16 47.57
C SER A 230 -34.04 -27.58 46.13
N PRO A 231 -35.23 -28.16 45.88
CA PRO A 231 -35.67 -28.58 44.55
C PRO A 231 -35.76 -27.41 43.55
N ALA A 232 -35.68 -26.17 44.01
CA ALA A 232 -35.51 -25.00 43.17
C ALA A 232 -34.07 -24.87 42.66
N ALA A 233 -33.06 -25.10 43.51
CA ALA A 233 -31.65 -25.00 43.16
C ALA A 233 -31.23 -26.04 42.12
N THR A 234 -31.77 -27.25 42.20
CA THR A 234 -31.57 -28.30 41.18
C THR A 234 -32.17 -27.91 39.84
N ARG A 235 -33.41 -27.40 39.81
CA ARG A 235 -34.05 -26.90 38.57
C ARG A 235 -33.33 -25.71 37.94
N PHE A 236 -32.80 -24.79 38.74
CA PHE A 236 -31.98 -23.67 38.23
C PHE A 236 -30.66 -24.15 37.63
N ALA A 237 -30.02 -25.14 38.27
CA ALA A 237 -28.82 -25.76 37.71
C ALA A 237 -29.11 -26.48 36.38
N GLU A 238 -30.21 -27.23 36.30
CA GLU A 238 -30.68 -27.89 35.07
C GLU A 238 -30.99 -26.88 33.95
N ALA A 239 -31.74 -25.82 34.24
CA ALA A 239 -32.06 -24.78 33.25
C ALA A 239 -30.80 -24.08 32.72
N ARG A 240 -29.80 -23.85 33.58
CA ARG A 240 -28.52 -23.27 33.20
C ARG A 240 -27.70 -24.21 32.31
N VAL A 241 -27.73 -25.51 32.59
CA VAL A 241 -27.09 -26.52 31.72
C VAL A 241 -27.74 -26.54 30.33
N ILE A 242 -29.08 -26.50 30.26
CA ILE A 242 -29.81 -26.46 28.98
C ILE A 242 -29.51 -25.16 28.21
N ALA A 243 -29.39 -24.03 28.90
CA ALA A 243 -29.01 -22.76 28.27
C ALA A 243 -27.60 -22.84 27.68
N TYR A 244 -26.63 -23.38 28.43
CA TYR A 244 -25.28 -23.57 27.92
C TYR A 244 -25.24 -24.56 26.74
N GLU A 245 -25.99 -25.65 26.81
CA GLU A 245 -26.09 -26.61 25.70
C GLU A 245 -26.62 -25.94 24.42
N LYS A 246 -27.64 -25.09 24.52
CA LYS A 246 -28.15 -24.32 23.38
C LYS A 246 -27.14 -23.31 22.84
N THR A 247 -26.40 -22.62 23.72
CA THR A 247 -25.34 -21.70 23.27
C THR A 247 -24.20 -22.43 22.57
N VAL A 248 -23.77 -23.58 23.09
CA VAL A 248 -22.76 -24.42 22.45
C VAL A 248 -23.25 -24.91 21.08
N GLN A 249 -24.52 -25.30 20.97
CA GLN A 249 -25.11 -25.69 19.70
C GLN A 249 -25.16 -24.53 18.69
N ALA A 250 -25.53 -23.33 19.13
CA ALA A 250 -25.53 -22.13 18.28
C ALA A 250 -24.11 -21.79 17.79
N LEU A 251 -23.13 -21.77 18.69
CA LEU A 251 -21.73 -21.52 18.35
C LEU A 251 -21.16 -22.58 17.40
N ASN A 252 -21.52 -23.85 17.59
CA ASN A 252 -21.11 -24.92 16.66
C ASN A 252 -21.71 -24.74 15.26
N ASN A 253 -22.96 -24.28 15.16
CA ASN A 253 -23.60 -23.99 13.88
C ASN A 253 -22.91 -22.80 13.18
N GLU A 254 -22.59 -21.74 13.93
CA GLU A 254 -21.84 -20.60 13.39
C GLU A 254 -20.44 -21.01 12.93
N LEU A 255 -19.74 -21.86 13.70
CA LEU A 255 -18.45 -22.39 13.32
C LEU A 255 -18.53 -23.20 12.01
N ALA A 256 -19.55 -24.05 11.87
CA ALA A 256 -19.77 -24.83 10.65
C ALA A 256 -20.03 -23.93 9.42
N LEU A 257 -20.86 -22.90 9.57
CA LEU A 257 -21.11 -21.91 8.52
C LEU A 257 -19.85 -21.13 8.15
N LEU A 258 -19.04 -20.75 9.15
CA LEU A 258 -17.78 -20.06 8.92
C LEU A 258 -16.78 -20.94 8.15
N HIS A 259 -16.70 -22.23 8.49
CA HIS A 259 -15.87 -23.19 7.77
C HIS A 259 -16.32 -23.39 6.32
N GLU A 260 -17.63 -23.48 6.07
CA GLU A 260 -18.18 -23.60 4.72
C GLU A 260 -17.92 -22.33 3.89
N ASN A 261 -18.14 -21.15 4.48
CA ASN A 261 -17.85 -19.87 3.84
C ASN A 261 -16.35 -19.71 3.52
N TYR A 262 -15.47 -20.09 4.44
CA TYR A 262 -14.03 -20.08 4.20
C TYR A 262 -13.65 -21.05 3.07
N ALA A 263 -14.23 -22.24 3.04
CA ALA A 263 -13.98 -23.21 1.96
C ALA A 263 -14.50 -22.73 0.60
N ALA A 264 -15.66 -22.05 0.56
CA ALA A 264 -16.19 -21.43 -0.65
C ALA A 264 -15.27 -20.30 -1.15
N LEU A 265 -14.85 -19.41 -0.24
CA LEU A 265 -13.94 -18.30 -0.56
C LEU A 265 -12.56 -18.79 -1.02
N SER A 266 -12.04 -19.84 -0.40
CA SER A 266 -10.78 -20.48 -0.81
C SER A 266 -10.86 -21.05 -2.23
N ARG A 267 -11.97 -21.71 -2.57
CA ARG A 267 -12.23 -22.21 -3.94
C ARG A 267 -12.36 -21.07 -4.96
N ALA A 268 -13.12 -20.03 -4.64
CA ALA A 268 -13.26 -18.85 -5.50
C ALA A 268 -11.91 -18.20 -5.78
N ARG A 269 -11.10 -17.99 -4.72
CA ARG A 269 -9.74 -17.46 -4.85
C ARG A 269 -8.84 -18.34 -5.72
N ALA A 270 -8.94 -19.66 -5.61
CA ALA A 270 -8.17 -20.58 -6.45
C ALA A 270 -8.55 -20.44 -7.93
N CYS A 271 -9.86 -20.34 -8.24
CA CYS A 271 -10.34 -20.08 -9.59
C CYS A 271 -9.86 -18.72 -10.13
N ASP A 272 -9.88 -17.67 -9.32
CA ASP A 272 -9.40 -16.34 -9.71
C ASP A 272 -7.89 -16.35 -10.01
N ILE A 273 -7.10 -17.06 -9.20
CA ILE A 273 -5.66 -17.24 -9.46
C ILE A 273 -5.43 -18.00 -10.77
N GLU A 274 -6.19 -19.04 -11.05
CA GLU A 274 -6.07 -19.80 -12.29
C GLU A 274 -6.47 -18.99 -13.53
N THR A 275 -7.53 -18.18 -13.43
CA THR A 275 -7.91 -17.27 -14.53
C THR A 275 -6.84 -16.23 -14.78
N LEU A 276 -6.29 -15.61 -13.73
CA LEU A 276 -5.22 -14.62 -13.85
C LEU A 276 -3.96 -15.24 -14.46
N LYS A 277 -3.57 -16.46 -14.04
CA LYS A 277 -2.46 -17.20 -14.65
C LYS A 277 -2.68 -17.44 -16.14
N ARG A 278 -3.90 -17.83 -16.55
CA ARG A 278 -4.24 -18.00 -17.96
C ARG A 278 -4.10 -16.69 -18.74
N HIS A 279 -4.64 -15.60 -18.20
CA HIS A 279 -4.53 -14.28 -18.82
C HIS A 279 -3.07 -13.82 -18.96
N MET A 280 -2.23 -14.03 -17.94
CA MET A 280 -0.80 -13.75 -18.03
C MET A 280 -0.11 -14.56 -19.13
N THR A 281 -0.37 -15.88 -19.20
CA THR A 281 0.26 -16.71 -20.25
C THR A 281 -0.19 -16.31 -21.65
N ASP A 282 -1.44 -15.92 -21.83
CA ASP A 282 -1.96 -15.49 -23.13
C ASP A 282 -1.42 -14.10 -23.52
N ALA A 283 -1.29 -13.18 -22.56
CA ALA A 283 -0.68 -11.87 -22.79
C ALA A 283 0.81 -12.01 -23.14
N GLN A 284 1.53 -12.88 -22.44
CA GLN A 284 2.93 -13.17 -22.73
C GLN A 284 3.10 -13.74 -24.14
N ARG A 285 2.29 -14.72 -24.54
CA ARG A 285 2.33 -15.27 -25.92
C ARG A 285 2.08 -14.18 -26.97
N LYS A 286 1.07 -13.33 -26.77
CA LYS A 286 0.79 -12.23 -27.71
C LYS A 286 1.95 -11.25 -27.83
N HIS A 287 2.63 -10.97 -26.72
CA HIS A 287 3.80 -10.10 -26.72
C HIS A 287 4.99 -10.77 -27.44
N GLU A 288 5.23 -12.06 -27.21
CA GLU A 288 6.22 -12.84 -27.94
C GLU A 288 5.93 -12.84 -29.45
N ASP A 289 4.67 -13.08 -29.85
CA ASP A 289 4.25 -13.02 -31.26
C ASP A 289 4.52 -11.62 -31.86
N GLN A 290 4.19 -10.54 -31.14
CA GLN A 290 4.45 -9.16 -31.58
C GLN A 290 5.95 -8.86 -31.73
N ILE A 291 6.81 -9.38 -30.84
CA ILE A 291 8.26 -9.27 -30.99
C ILE A 291 8.70 -9.96 -32.26
N THR A 292 8.25 -11.20 -32.50
CA THR A 292 8.65 -11.94 -33.70
C THR A 292 8.21 -11.25 -34.99
N GLU A 293 7.04 -10.59 -34.98
CA GLU A 293 6.56 -9.77 -36.11
C GLU A 293 7.43 -8.53 -36.31
N CYS A 294 7.76 -7.81 -35.23
CA CYS A 294 8.66 -6.65 -35.28
C CYS A 294 10.04 -7.03 -35.81
N ASP A 295 10.61 -8.15 -35.35
CA ASP A 295 11.90 -8.66 -35.82
C ASP A 295 11.85 -9.03 -37.30
N ALA A 296 10.76 -9.65 -37.77
CA ALA A 296 10.57 -9.95 -39.19
C ALA A 296 10.54 -8.67 -40.05
N VAL A 297 9.85 -7.63 -39.59
CA VAL A 297 9.80 -6.32 -40.27
C VAL A 297 11.16 -5.63 -40.26
N LEU A 298 11.87 -5.63 -39.13
CA LEU A 298 13.22 -5.05 -39.01
C LEU A 298 14.21 -5.75 -39.93
N ASN A 299 14.18 -7.08 -39.99
CA ASN A 299 15.03 -7.86 -40.89
C ASN A 299 14.75 -7.53 -42.37
N ARG A 300 13.46 -7.40 -42.74
CA ARG A 300 13.07 -7.00 -44.09
C ARG A 300 13.59 -5.60 -44.45
N ILE A 301 13.38 -4.61 -43.58
CA ILE A 301 13.85 -3.24 -43.80
C ILE A 301 15.38 -3.21 -43.89
N SER A 302 16.08 -4.00 -43.08
CA SER A 302 17.54 -4.10 -43.12
C SER A 302 18.04 -4.62 -44.47
N LEU A 303 17.41 -5.67 -45.02
CA LEU A 303 17.73 -6.20 -46.35
C LEU A 303 17.45 -5.17 -47.46
N GLU A 304 16.32 -4.48 -47.42
CA GLU A 304 15.97 -3.44 -48.40
C GLU A 304 16.99 -2.27 -48.34
N LEU A 305 17.45 -1.91 -47.13
CA LEU A 305 18.46 -0.87 -46.95
C LEU A 305 19.84 -1.30 -47.48
N GLU A 306 20.26 -2.55 -47.23
CA GLU A 306 21.49 -3.11 -47.81
C GLU A 306 21.45 -3.13 -49.34
N GLN A 307 20.31 -3.51 -49.92
CA GLN A 307 20.12 -3.47 -51.38
C GLN A 307 20.27 -2.05 -51.92
N LEU A 308 19.62 -1.05 -51.30
CA LEU A 308 19.72 0.34 -51.71
C LEU A 308 21.15 0.89 -51.58
N ILE A 309 21.90 0.48 -50.54
CA ILE A 309 23.32 0.84 -50.38
C ILE A 309 24.14 0.28 -51.54
N GLN A 310 23.94 -0.98 -51.91
CA GLN A 310 24.63 -1.61 -53.03
C GLN A 310 24.29 -0.94 -54.36
N GLU A 311 23.02 -0.64 -54.62
CA GLU A 311 22.57 0.09 -55.80
C GLU A 311 23.18 1.49 -55.86
N ASN A 312 23.22 2.22 -54.75
CA ASN A 312 23.84 3.54 -54.68
C ASN A 312 25.35 3.47 -54.96
N ALA A 313 26.04 2.46 -54.43
CA ALA A 313 27.46 2.22 -54.70
C ALA A 313 27.71 1.94 -56.20
N GLN A 314 26.89 1.08 -56.81
CA GLN A 314 26.98 0.79 -58.25
C GLN A 314 26.74 2.04 -59.11
N LEU A 315 25.74 2.85 -58.77
CA LEU A 315 25.46 4.11 -59.47
C LEU A 315 26.62 5.11 -59.33
N ARG A 316 27.23 5.21 -58.15
CA ARG A 316 28.43 6.05 -57.95
C ARG A 316 29.61 5.60 -58.82
N CYS A 317 29.87 4.30 -58.91
CA CYS A 317 30.91 3.76 -59.79
C CYS A 317 30.63 4.10 -61.27
N LYS A 318 29.38 3.90 -61.73
CA LYS A 318 28.97 4.25 -63.11
C LYS A 318 29.14 5.74 -63.40
N LEU A 319 28.78 6.62 -62.46
CA LEU A 319 28.96 8.06 -62.60
C LEU A 319 30.44 8.44 -62.67
N GLN A 320 31.31 7.81 -61.88
CA GLN A 320 32.75 8.04 -61.95
C GLN A 320 33.34 7.65 -63.31
N THR A 321 32.91 6.53 -63.88
CA THR A 321 33.35 6.11 -65.23
C THR A 321 32.87 7.03 -66.35
N ILE A 322 31.72 7.69 -66.18
CA ILE A 322 31.19 8.66 -67.17
C ILE A 322 31.85 10.05 -67.00
N ALA A 323 32.23 10.42 -65.77
CA ALA A 323 32.84 11.70 -65.45
C ALA A 323 34.35 11.78 -65.77
N GLN A 324 34.98 10.66 -66.14
CA GLN A 324 36.32 10.64 -66.74
C GLN A 324 36.20 10.41 -68.26
N PRO A 325 36.00 11.46 -69.08
CA PRO A 325 36.25 11.36 -70.51
C PRO A 325 37.77 11.33 -70.75
N GLU A 326 38.22 10.54 -71.72
CA GLU A 326 39.58 10.61 -72.28
C GLU A 326 39.94 12.02 -72.78
#